data_AF-A0AAF0IGH6-F1
#
_entry.id   AF-A0AAF0IGH6-F1
#
_cell.length_a   1.000
_cell.length_b   1.000
_cell.length_c   1.000
_cell.angle_alpha   90.00
_cell.angle_beta   90.00
_cell.angle_gamma   90.00
#
_symmetry.space_group_name_H-M   'P 1'
#
loop_
_entity.id
_entity.type
_entity.pdbx_description
1 polymer ?
#
loop_
_entity_poly.entity_id
_entity_poly.type
_entity_poly.pdbx_seq_one_letter_code
_entity_poly.pdbx_strand_id
1 'polypeptide(L)'
;MKTNSPSLTISGTKWTTREENFLVIQSMNPNVSNDWLLRNLPGGTARTMNSISGHFNDMRLKGRLSRSWRAKTWNHDKPWTVEEDTEILLWHVSGRAFLEAEKFCANDRAGGAVLEREAYLCQDTELVETVAQIEERLRLILLEHDMISAESDKVMIRQAAIEVRREEKNGLDEIHTAIRDSLQAREVERGEASEEGGNKGKGKGKAK
;
A
#
# COMPACT_ATOMS: atom_id res chain seq x y z
N MET A 1 30.53 -17.15 -42.08
CA MET A 1 30.91 -17.35 -40.67
C MET A 1 29.70 -17.02 -39.80
N LYS A 2 29.11 -18.02 -39.12
CA LYS A 2 28.00 -17.81 -38.19
C LYS A 2 28.60 -17.50 -36.80
N THR A 3 28.46 -16.27 -36.34
CA THR A 3 28.81 -15.91 -34.96
C THR A 3 27.67 -16.34 -34.04
N ASN A 4 27.81 -17.51 -33.42
CA ASN A 4 26.99 -17.89 -32.27
C ASN A 4 27.42 -17.02 -31.08
N SER A 5 26.67 -15.95 -30.80
CA SER A 5 26.74 -15.29 -29.50
C SER A 5 26.01 -16.18 -28.48
N PRO A 6 26.66 -16.67 -27.43
CA PRO A 6 25.96 -17.40 -26.38
C PRO A 6 25.09 -16.40 -25.61
N SER A 7 23.77 -16.55 -25.71
CA SER A 7 22.85 -15.90 -24.77
C SER A 7 23.08 -16.52 -23.40
N LEU A 8 23.84 -15.84 -22.56
CA LEU A 8 23.95 -16.18 -21.14
C LEU A 8 22.61 -15.87 -20.48
N THR A 9 21.67 -16.81 -20.54
CA THR A 9 20.56 -16.87 -19.59
C THR A 9 21.14 -17.22 -18.23
N ILE A 10 21.39 -16.21 -17.40
CA ILE A 10 21.81 -16.37 -16.02
C ILE A 10 20.57 -16.81 -15.22
N SER A 11 20.26 -18.10 -15.24
CA SER A 11 19.28 -18.68 -14.31
C SER A 11 19.88 -18.66 -12.90
N GLY A 12 19.24 -17.97 -11.95
CA GLY A 12 19.59 -18.01 -10.53
C GLY A 12 19.98 -16.70 -9.85
N THR A 13 19.94 -15.55 -10.55
CA THR A 13 20.17 -14.24 -9.91
C THR A 13 19.08 -13.94 -8.88
N LYS A 14 19.46 -13.55 -7.66
CA LYS A 14 18.51 -13.16 -6.61
C LYS A 14 17.66 -11.96 -7.04
N TRP A 15 16.40 -11.91 -6.65
CA TRP A 15 15.54 -10.73 -6.83
C TRP A 15 16.00 -9.62 -5.88
N THR A 16 16.20 -8.43 -6.43
CA THR A 16 16.47 -7.24 -5.62
C THR A 16 15.17 -6.67 -5.07
N THR A 17 15.21 -6.00 -3.92
CA THR A 17 14.03 -5.31 -3.34
C THR A 17 13.39 -4.35 -4.34
N ARG A 18 14.19 -3.65 -5.15
CA ARG A 18 13.70 -2.74 -6.19
C ARG A 18 12.91 -3.47 -7.29
N GLU A 19 13.39 -4.63 -7.74
CA GLU A 19 12.66 -5.46 -8.71
C GLU A 19 11.37 -6.02 -8.10
N GLU A 20 11.43 -6.56 -6.86
CA GLU A 20 10.25 -7.12 -6.19
C GLU A 20 9.16 -6.06 -6.01
N ASN A 21 9.48 -4.88 -5.47
CA ASN A 21 8.51 -3.79 -5.29
C ASN A 21 7.93 -3.33 -6.63
N PHE A 22 8.76 -3.22 -7.66
CA PHE A 22 8.29 -2.89 -9.00
C PHE A 22 7.26 -3.91 -9.50
N LEU A 23 7.55 -5.21 -9.37
CA LEU A 23 6.62 -6.26 -9.77
C LEU A 23 5.30 -6.20 -8.99
N VAL A 24 5.38 -6.06 -7.67
CA VAL A 24 4.21 -6.00 -6.78
C VAL A 24 3.31 -4.82 -7.16
N ILE A 25 3.87 -3.61 -7.20
CA ILE A 25 3.11 -2.37 -7.41
C ILE A 25 2.55 -2.31 -8.84
N GLN A 26 3.38 -2.54 -9.86
CA GLN A 26 2.92 -2.43 -11.25
C GLN A 26 1.88 -3.50 -11.59
N SER A 27 1.96 -4.68 -10.97
CA SER A 27 1.00 -5.76 -11.23
C SER A 27 -0.34 -5.60 -10.51
N MET A 28 -0.53 -4.56 -9.67
CA MET A 28 -1.84 -4.20 -9.14
C MET A 28 -2.82 -3.83 -10.26
N ASN A 29 -2.33 -3.18 -11.32
CA ASN A 29 -3.15 -2.88 -12.48
C ASN A 29 -3.41 -4.18 -13.27
N PRO A 30 -4.68 -4.61 -13.42
CA PRO A 30 -5.01 -5.89 -14.08
C PRO A 30 -4.63 -5.93 -15.56
N ASN A 31 -4.34 -4.78 -16.18
CA ASN A 31 -3.90 -4.68 -17.57
C ASN A 31 -2.38 -4.87 -17.75
N VAL A 32 -1.61 -4.91 -16.67
CA VAL A 32 -0.16 -5.10 -16.74
C VAL A 32 0.19 -6.57 -16.95
N SER A 33 0.73 -6.86 -18.14
CA SER A 33 1.13 -8.21 -18.56
C SER A 33 2.56 -8.57 -18.11
N ASN A 34 2.89 -9.85 -18.10
CA ASN A 34 4.27 -10.29 -17.81
C ASN A 34 5.28 -9.80 -18.85
N ASP A 35 4.86 -9.68 -20.10
CA ASP A 35 5.68 -9.12 -21.17
C ASP A 35 5.97 -7.65 -20.92
N TRP A 36 4.97 -6.87 -20.49
CA TRP A 36 5.19 -5.47 -20.10
C TRP A 36 6.13 -5.36 -18.90
N LEU A 37 5.93 -6.18 -17.85
CA LEU A 37 6.80 -6.20 -16.67
C LEU A 37 8.24 -6.53 -17.04
N LEU A 38 8.45 -7.51 -17.93
CA LEU A 38 9.77 -7.90 -18.39
C LEU A 38 10.49 -6.75 -19.12
N ARG A 39 9.78 -6.00 -19.96
CA ARG A 39 10.35 -4.89 -20.74
C ARG A 39 10.67 -3.66 -19.90
N ASN A 40 9.98 -3.48 -18.77
CA ASN A 40 10.10 -2.28 -17.93
C ASN A 40 10.82 -2.56 -16.59
N LEU A 41 11.30 -3.78 -16.37
CA LEU A 41 11.93 -4.16 -15.11
C LEU A 41 13.19 -3.32 -14.83
N PRO A 42 13.34 -2.76 -13.62
CA PRO A 42 14.58 -2.08 -13.25
C PRO A 42 15.75 -3.07 -13.17
N GLY A 43 16.92 -2.71 -13.68
CA GLY A 43 18.16 -3.49 -13.49
C GLY A 43 18.57 -4.44 -14.64
N GLY A 44 17.84 -4.46 -15.76
CA GLY A 44 18.30 -5.09 -17.01
C GLY A 44 17.88 -6.55 -17.24
N THR A 45 18.26 -7.07 -18.41
CA THR A 45 17.64 -8.18 -19.16
C THR A 45 17.90 -9.61 -18.64
N ALA A 46 18.26 -9.80 -17.37
CA ALA A 46 18.57 -11.14 -16.84
C ALA A 46 17.31 -11.96 -16.49
N ARG A 47 16.12 -11.36 -16.52
CA ARG A 47 14.85 -12.05 -16.23
C ARG A 47 14.23 -12.62 -17.50
N THR A 48 13.34 -13.60 -17.29
CA THR A 48 12.49 -14.16 -18.33
C THR A 48 11.04 -14.08 -17.88
N MET A 49 10.08 -14.24 -18.81
CA MET A 49 8.66 -14.34 -18.44
C MET A 49 8.41 -15.49 -17.45
N ASN A 50 9.09 -16.62 -17.62
CA ASN A 50 8.99 -17.76 -16.72
C ASN A 50 9.51 -17.44 -15.32
N SER A 51 10.61 -16.68 -15.20
CA SER A 51 11.11 -16.28 -13.88
C SER A 51 10.15 -15.31 -13.17
N ILE A 52 9.51 -14.39 -13.91
CA ILE A 52 8.49 -13.47 -13.34
C ILE A 52 7.29 -14.28 -12.81
N SER A 53 6.72 -15.16 -13.64
CA SER A 53 5.61 -16.03 -13.21
C SER A 53 5.99 -16.90 -12.02
N GLY A 54 7.17 -17.54 -12.07
CA GLY A 54 7.68 -18.37 -11.00
C GLY A 54 7.87 -17.59 -9.70
N HIS A 55 8.36 -16.35 -9.78
CA HIS A 55 8.56 -15.51 -8.62
C HIS A 55 7.24 -15.03 -8.00
N PHE A 56 6.25 -14.65 -8.80
CA PHE A 56 4.90 -14.37 -8.27
C PHE A 56 4.32 -15.59 -7.53
N ASN A 57 4.49 -16.79 -8.08
CA ASN A 57 4.03 -18.00 -7.43
C ASN A 57 4.80 -18.29 -6.12
N ASP A 58 6.12 -18.09 -6.10
CA ASP A 58 6.93 -18.20 -4.89
C ASP A 58 6.48 -17.23 -3.79
N MET A 59 6.24 -15.96 -4.13
CA MET A 59 5.73 -14.96 -3.18
C MET A 59 4.38 -15.37 -2.60
N ARG A 60 3.46 -15.88 -3.42
CA ARG A 60 2.15 -16.38 -2.97
C ARG A 60 2.26 -17.58 -2.04
N LEU A 61 3.12 -18.54 -2.38
CA LEU A 61 3.36 -19.74 -1.56
C LEU A 61 3.94 -19.38 -0.20
N LYS A 62 4.76 -18.32 -0.14
CA LYS A 62 5.35 -17.79 1.09
C LYS A 62 4.47 -16.80 1.84
N GLY A 63 3.25 -16.53 1.37
CA GLY A 63 2.35 -15.57 2.02
C GLY A 63 2.76 -14.11 1.88
N ARG A 64 3.72 -13.79 0.99
CA ARG A 64 4.20 -12.41 0.73
C ARG A 64 3.37 -11.66 -0.32
N LEU A 65 2.44 -12.35 -1.00
CA LEU A 65 1.55 -11.77 -2.00
C LEU A 65 0.22 -12.53 -2.04
N SER A 66 -0.89 -11.79 -2.14
CA SER A 66 -2.21 -12.39 -2.29
C SER A 66 -2.29 -13.27 -3.56
N ARG A 67 -3.08 -14.34 -3.49
CA ARG A 67 -3.38 -15.20 -4.64
C ARG A 67 -4.17 -14.42 -5.69
N SER A 68 -5.08 -13.58 -5.23
CA SER A 68 -5.94 -12.71 -6.03
C SER A 68 -5.27 -11.41 -6.49
N TRP A 69 -4.00 -11.16 -6.15
CA TRP A 69 -3.31 -9.88 -6.45
C TRP A 69 -3.48 -9.37 -7.89
N ARG A 70 -3.46 -10.29 -8.86
CA ARG A 70 -3.58 -9.99 -10.31
C ARG A 70 -4.93 -10.41 -10.90
N ALA A 71 -5.95 -10.58 -10.07
CA ALA A 71 -7.30 -10.88 -10.54
C ALA A 71 -7.85 -9.69 -11.34
N LYS A 72 -8.58 -9.97 -12.42
CA LYS A 72 -9.21 -8.95 -13.27
C LYS A 72 -10.49 -8.36 -12.65
N THR A 73 -11.05 -9.08 -11.70
CA THR A 73 -12.28 -8.77 -10.99
C THR A 73 -12.11 -9.18 -9.54
N TRP A 74 -12.68 -8.42 -8.62
CA TRP A 74 -12.62 -8.67 -7.19
C TRP A 74 -13.95 -8.31 -6.55
N ASN A 75 -14.21 -8.93 -5.40
CA ASN A 75 -15.37 -8.64 -4.57
C ASN A 75 -14.88 -7.99 -3.27
N HIS A 76 -15.72 -7.12 -2.70
CA HIS A 76 -15.46 -6.43 -1.44
C HIS A 76 -16.17 -7.12 -0.27
N ASP A 77 -16.07 -8.46 -0.20
CA ASP A 77 -16.80 -9.29 0.76
C ASP A 77 -16.25 -9.17 2.20
N LYS A 78 -14.96 -8.93 2.34
CA LYS A 78 -14.30 -8.71 3.63
C LYS A 78 -14.13 -7.21 3.90
N PRO A 79 -14.45 -6.73 5.12
CA PRO A 79 -14.20 -5.33 5.50
C PRO A 79 -12.70 -5.04 5.46
N TRP A 80 -12.33 -3.82 5.06
CA TRP A 80 -10.95 -3.33 5.11
C TRP A 80 -10.52 -3.17 6.56
N THR A 81 -9.30 -3.62 6.89
CA THR A 81 -8.74 -3.41 8.23
C THR A 81 -8.00 -2.09 8.29
N VAL A 82 -7.84 -1.53 9.49
CA VAL A 82 -7.09 -0.28 9.67
C VAL A 82 -5.63 -0.46 9.26
N GLU A 83 -5.05 -1.65 9.41
CA GLU A 83 -3.69 -1.96 9.00
C GLU A 83 -3.54 -1.97 7.47
N GLU A 84 -4.54 -2.49 6.74
CA GLU A 84 -4.57 -2.43 5.27
C GLU A 84 -4.68 -0.97 4.80
N ASP A 85 -5.57 -0.18 5.39
CA ASP A 85 -5.74 1.24 5.04
C ASP A 85 -4.49 2.08 5.37
N THR A 86 -3.83 1.77 6.49
CA THR A 86 -2.58 2.41 6.90
C THR A 86 -1.48 2.15 5.88
N GLU A 87 -1.27 0.90 5.48
CA GLU A 87 -0.28 0.54 4.45
C GLU A 87 -0.55 1.27 3.12
N ILE A 88 -1.82 1.37 2.72
CA ILE A 88 -2.23 2.08 1.50
C ILE A 88 -1.87 3.57 1.58
N LEU A 89 -2.16 4.23 2.70
CA LEU A 89 -1.90 5.65 2.88
C LEU A 89 -0.40 5.94 2.98
N LEU A 90 0.36 5.12 3.72
CA LEU A 90 1.82 5.23 3.80
C LEU A 90 2.49 5.04 2.43
N TRP A 91 2.03 4.05 1.66
CA TRP A 91 2.45 3.87 0.28
C TRP A 91 2.14 5.09 -0.58
N HIS A 92 0.96 5.70 -0.42
CA HIS A 92 0.60 6.91 -1.16
C HIS A 92 1.53 8.09 -0.84
N VAL A 93 1.63 8.47 0.45
CA VAL A 93 2.34 9.69 0.86
C VAL A 93 3.85 9.59 0.68
N SER A 94 4.42 8.38 0.70
CA SER A 94 5.84 8.13 0.43
C SER A 94 6.21 8.17 -1.06
N GLY A 95 5.30 8.58 -1.94
CA GLY A 95 5.54 8.65 -3.39
C GLY A 95 5.50 7.28 -4.07
N ARG A 96 4.80 6.31 -3.48
CA ARG A 96 4.51 4.98 -4.04
C ARG A 96 5.76 4.13 -4.32
N ALA A 97 6.80 4.29 -3.50
CA ALA A 97 8.09 3.62 -3.71
C ALA A 97 8.13 2.17 -3.17
N PHE A 98 7.47 1.92 -2.04
CA PHE A 98 7.48 0.64 -1.34
C PHE A 98 6.07 0.31 -0.85
N LEU A 99 5.68 -0.96 -0.95
CA LEU A 99 4.43 -1.46 -0.40
C LEU A 99 4.63 -2.85 0.19
N GLU A 100 4.25 -3.04 1.44
CA GLU A 100 4.24 -4.31 2.15
C GLU A 100 3.01 -5.15 1.75
N ALA A 101 3.10 -5.82 0.59
CA ALA A 101 1.98 -6.60 0.04
C ALA A 101 1.47 -7.74 0.93
N GLU A 102 2.27 -8.19 1.90
CA GLU A 102 1.89 -9.21 2.87
C GLU A 102 0.67 -8.79 3.71
N LYS A 103 0.51 -7.49 3.99
CA LYS A 103 -0.64 -6.93 4.75
C LYS A 103 -1.99 -7.32 4.15
N PHE A 104 -2.04 -7.49 2.83
CA PHE A 104 -3.27 -7.81 2.09
C PHE A 104 -3.52 -9.31 1.89
N CYS A 105 -2.61 -10.17 2.36
CA CYS A 105 -2.67 -11.60 2.12
C CYS A 105 -3.75 -12.30 2.95
N ALA A 106 -3.96 -11.90 4.20
CA ALA A 106 -4.95 -12.49 5.10
C ALA A 106 -6.37 -12.41 4.51
N ASN A 107 -6.68 -11.29 3.86
CA ASN A 107 -7.97 -11.08 3.20
C ASN A 107 -7.99 -11.49 1.73
N ASP A 108 -6.86 -11.91 1.17
CA ASP A 108 -6.67 -12.22 -0.25
C ASP A 108 -7.09 -11.07 -1.18
N ARG A 109 -6.66 -9.84 -0.89
CA ARG A 109 -7.05 -8.67 -1.70
C ARG A 109 -6.43 -8.74 -3.10
N ALA A 110 -7.24 -8.40 -4.10
CA ALA A 110 -6.70 -8.07 -5.41
C ALA A 110 -5.99 -6.71 -5.39
N GLY A 111 -4.89 -6.57 -6.14
CA GLY A 111 -4.16 -5.30 -6.22
C GLY A 111 -5.01 -4.19 -6.84
N GLY A 112 -5.93 -4.52 -7.75
CA GLY A 112 -6.91 -3.56 -8.26
C GLY A 112 -7.86 -3.04 -7.16
N ALA A 113 -8.22 -3.87 -6.18
CA ALA A 113 -9.02 -3.45 -5.03
C ALA A 113 -8.24 -2.48 -4.12
N VAL A 114 -6.91 -2.70 -3.98
CA VAL A 114 -6.01 -1.81 -3.25
C VAL A 114 -5.97 -0.42 -3.92
N LEU A 115 -5.88 -0.36 -5.26
CA LEU A 115 -5.95 0.90 -6.00
C LEU A 115 -7.29 1.62 -5.84
N GLU A 116 -8.41 0.90 -5.87
CA GLU A 116 -9.73 1.48 -5.60
C GLU A 116 -9.83 2.02 -4.17
N ARG A 117 -9.30 1.28 -3.19
CA ARG A 117 -9.32 1.70 -1.79
C ARG A 117 -8.44 2.92 -1.56
N GLU A 118 -7.27 2.98 -2.19
CA GLU A 118 -6.39 4.15 -2.19
C GLU A 118 -7.13 5.39 -2.70
N ALA A 119 -7.75 5.29 -3.88
CA ALA A 119 -8.52 6.40 -4.45
C ALA A 119 -9.68 6.83 -3.53
N TYR A 120 -10.30 5.90 -2.80
CA TYR A 120 -11.34 6.21 -1.82
C TYR A 120 -10.80 6.93 -0.59
N LEU A 121 -9.71 6.43 0.03
CA LEU A 121 -9.13 7.04 1.22
C LEU A 121 -8.66 8.47 0.93
N CYS A 122 -7.99 8.67 -0.21
CA CYS A 122 -7.46 9.96 -0.66
C CYS A 122 -8.52 11.00 -1.07
N GLN A 123 -9.82 10.69 -1.02
CA GLN A 123 -10.88 11.71 -1.17
C GLN A 123 -10.92 12.68 0.01
N ASP A 124 -10.46 12.25 1.19
CA ASP A 124 -10.28 13.13 2.35
C ASP A 124 -8.86 13.67 2.33
N THR A 125 -8.73 14.92 1.91
CA THR A 125 -7.45 15.61 1.81
C THR A 125 -6.85 15.88 3.17
N GLU A 126 -7.68 16.13 4.20
CA GLU A 126 -7.18 16.39 5.57
C GLU A 126 -6.56 15.13 6.17
N LEU A 127 -7.15 13.96 5.92
CA LEU A 127 -6.56 12.68 6.29
C LEU A 127 -5.19 12.49 5.62
N VAL A 128 -5.10 12.72 4.31
CA VAL A 128 -3.83 12.55 3.57
C VAL A 128 -2.75 13.51 4.09
N GLU A 129 -3.11 14.77 4.32
CA GLU A 129 -2.19 15.77 4.88
C GLU A 129 -1.73 15.38 6.29
N THR A 130 -2.63 14.88 7.13
CA THR A 130 -2.31 14.41 8.48
C THR A 130 -1.31 13.26 8.43
N VAL A 131 -1.54 12.24 7.59
CA VAL A 131 -0.61 11.10 7.45
C VAL A 131 0.75 11.57 6.92
N ALA A 132 0.77 12.48 5.94
CA ALA A 132 2.01 13.03 5.40
C ALA A 132 2.81 13.82 6.45
N GLN A 133 2.15 14.58 7.32
CA GLN A 133 2.79 15.31 8.43
C GLN A 133 3.37 14.35 9.48
N ILE A 134 2.66 13.26 9.79
CA ILE A 134 3.16 12.23 10.71
C ILE A 134 4.41 11.55 10.14
N GLU A 135 4.38 11.16 8.85
CA GLU A 135 5.54 10.55 8.17
C GLU A 135 6.74 11.51 8.13
N GLU A 136 6.53 12.78 7.81
CA GLU A 136 7.62 13.77 7.79
C GLU A 136 8.20 14.00 9.20
N ARG A 137 7.35 14.05 10.24
CA ARG A 137 7.82 14.13 11.63
C ARG A 137 8.69 12.93 12.00
N LEU A 138 8.27 11.71 11.68
CA LEU A 138 9.04 10.50 11.93
C LEU A 138 10.38 10.51 11.17
N ARG A 139 10.36 10.95 9.91
CA ARG A 139 11.59 11.11 9.10
C ARG A 139 12.57 12.08 9.74
N LEU A 140 12.09 13.20 10.29
CA LEU A 140 12.94 14.18 10.97
C LEU A 140 13.55 13.62 12.27
N ILE A 141 12.78 12.86 13.04
CA ILE A 141 13.27 12.19 14.26
C ILE A 141 14.34 11.15 13.93
N LEU A 142 14.14 10.35 12.88
CA LEU A 142 15.14 9.40 12.40
C LEU A 142 16.41 10.11 11.92
N LEU A 143 16.28 11.22 11.21
CA LEU A 143 17.42 12.02 10.78
C LEU A 143 18.21 12.58 11.97
N GLU A 144 17.52 13.09 13.00
CA GLU A 144 18.16 13.57 14.22
C GLU A 144 18.89 12.45 14.95
N HIS A 145 18.28 11.27 15.05
CA HIS A 145 18.92 10.08 15.60
C HIS A 145 20.19 9.70 14.82
N ASP A 146 20.14 9.72 13.49
CA ASP A 146 21.28 9.37 12.63
C ASP A 146 22.42 10.40 12.70
N MET A 147 22.13 11.64 13.09
CA MET A 147 23.12 12.69 13.33
C MET A 147 23.87 12.55 14.67
N ILE A 148 23.44 11.64 15.56
CA ILE A 148 24.13 11.40 16.82
C ILE A 148 25.50 10.77 16.51
N SER A 149 26.57 11.52 16.81
CA SER A 149 27.95 11.05 16.59
C SER A 149 28.20 9.72 17.29
N ALA A 150 28.96 8.83 16.65
CA ALA A 150 29.45 7.59 17.25
C ALA A 150 30.34 7.81 18.50
N GLU A 151 30.85 9.03 18.69
CA GLU A 151 31.60 9.46 19.89
C GLU A 151 30.67 9.89 21.04
N SER A 152 29.36 9.98 20.80
CA SER A 152 28.36 10.28 21.82
C SER A 152 28.28 9.15 22.85
N ASP A 153 27.96 9.49 24.09
CA ASP A 153 27.80 8.49 25.15
C ASP A 153 26.77 7.43 24.75
N LYS A 154 27.07 6.16 25.05
CA LYS A 154 26.19 5.00 24.86
C LYS A 154 24.81 5.22 25.49
N VAL A 155 24.73 6.01 26.56
CA VAL A 155 23.45 6.38 27.19
C VAL A 155 22.60 7.24 26.25
N MET A 156 23.20 8.25 25.58
CA MET A 156 22.48 9.12 24.64
C MET A 156 21.99 8.36 23.41
N ILE A 157 22.85 7.52 22.81
CA ILE A 157 22.48 6.69 21.66
C ILE A 157 21.29 5.77 22.01
N ARG A 158 21.31 5.16 23.20
CA ARG A 158 20.20 4.33 23.68
C ARG A 158 18.93 5.13 23.91
N GLN A 159 19.03 6.32 24.49
CA GLN A 159 17.87 7.16 24.78
C GLN A 159 17.19 7.62 23.48
N ALA A 160 17.97 8.05 22.49
CA ALA A 160 17.45 8.42 21.18
C ALA A 160 16.78 7.23 20.47
N ALA A 161 17.37 6.03 20.54
CA ALA A 161 16.75 4.83 19.97
C ALA A 161 15.42 4.45 20.67
N ILE A 162 15.28 4.72 21.97
CA ILE A 162 14.01 4.54 22.70
C ILE A 162 12.98 5.56 22.24
N GLU A 163 13.39 6.81 22.05
CA GLU A 163 12.55 7.90 21.57
C GLU A 163 12.02 7.64 20.16
N VAL A 164 12.89 7.26 19.22
CA VAL A 164 12.49 6.85 17.85
C VAL A 164 11.39 5.80 17.90
N ARG A 165 11.60 4.70 18.65
CA ARG A 165 10.61 3.61 18.74
C ARG A 165 9.30 4.04 19.37
N ARG A 166 9.35 4.95 20.35
CA ARG A 166 8.15 5.52 20.97
C ARG A 166 7.39 6.35 19.95
N GLU A 167 8.08 7.21 19.22
CA GLU A 167 7.46 8.10 18.23
C GLU A 167 6.92 7.32 17.04
N GLU A 168 7.62 6.30 16.54
CA GLU A 168 7.11 5.38 15.51
C GLU A 168 5.78 4.74 15.94
N LYS A 169 5.70 4.26 17.18
CA LYS A 169 4.46 3.69 17.71
C LYS A 169 3.35 4.75 17.84
N ASN A 170 3.66 5.90 18.41
CA ASN A 170 2.69 6.98 18.59
C ASN A 170 2.15 7.46 17.24
N GLY A 171 3.02 7.65 16.25
CA GLY A 171 2.64 8.04 14.89
C GLY A 171 1.71 7.02 14.25
N LEU A 172 1.97 5.72 14.41
CA LEU A 172 1.08 4.68 13.92
C LEU A 172 -0.31 4.72 14.60
N ASP A 173 -0.35 4.89 15.93
CA ASP A 173 -1.59 5.01 16.69
C ASP A 173 -2.40 6.27 16.29
N GLU A 174 -1.71 7.38 15.99
CA GLU A 174 -2.30 8.60 15.45
C GLU A 174 -2.89 8.38 14.05
N ILE A 175 -2.17 7.71 13.13
CA ILE A 175 -2.68 7.36 11.79
C ILE A 175 -3.92 6.48 11.91
N HIS A 176 -3.89 5.45 12.77
CA HIS A 176 -5.05 4.58 13.01
C HIS A 176 -6.27 5.35 13.53
N THR A 177 -6.05 6.41 14.30
CA THR A 177 -7.13 7.25 14.83
C THR A 177 -7.68 8.15 13.74
N ALA A 178 -6.81 8.84 12.99
CA ALA A 178 -7.21 9.68 11.87
C ALA A 178 -8.02 8.90 10.80
N ILE A 179 -7.61 7.68 10.46
CA ILE A 179 -8.34 6.81 9.53
C ILE A 179 -9.74 6.52 10.06
N ARG A 180 -9.86 6.11 11.33
CA ARG A 180 -11.16 5.76 11.93
C ARG A 180 -12.10 6.97 11.97
N ASP A 181 -11.58 8.12 12.38
CA ASP A 181 -12.37 9.35 12.47
C ASP A 181 -12.85 9.80 11.09
N SER A 182 -11.97 9.76 10.07
CA SER A 182 -12.32 10.07 8.67
C SER A 182 -13.41 9.13 8.14
N LEU A 183 -13.27 7.82 8.36
CA LEU A 183 -14.25 6.84 7.90
C LEU A 183 -15.61 7.01 8.60
N GLN A 184 -15.59 7.25 9.92
CA GLN A 184 -16.81 7.46 10.70
C GLN A 184 -17.54 8.74 10.29
N ALA A 185 -16.83 9.83 10.01
CA ALA A 185 -17.43 11.08 9.54
C ALA A 185 -18.20 10.88 8.22
N ARG A 186 -17.63 10.14 7.27
CA ARG A 186 -18.27 9.83 5.98
C ARG A 186 -19.50 8.94 6.11
N GLU A 187 -19.54 8.06 7.11
CA GLU A 187 -20.72 7.24 7.39
C GLU A 187 -21.88 8.08 7.90
N VAL A 188 -21.60 9.08 8.77
CA VAL A 188 -22.61 10.03 9.28
C VAL A 188 -23.18 10.87 8.14
N GLU A 189 -22.33 11.46 7.30
CA GLU A 189 -22.77 12.27 6.15
C GLU A 189 -23.66 11.48 5.17
N ARG A 190 -23.32 10.21 4.93
CA ARG A 190 -24.13 9.31 4.09
C ARG A 190 -25.49 9.00 4.72
N GLY A 191 -25.55 8.85 6.05
CA GLY A 191 -26.78 8.65 6.80
C GLY A 191 -27.72 9.86 6.68
N GLU A 192 -27.20 11.06 6.91
CA GLU A 192 -27.97 12.32 6.85
C GLU A 192 -28.52 12.59 5.44
N ALA A 193 -27.71 12.37 4.39
CA ALA A 193 -28.14 12.53 3.00
C ALA A 193 -29.29 11.57 2.60
N SER A 194 -29.40 10.41 3.27
CA SER A 194 -30.46 9.43 3.00
C SER A 194 -31.80 9.78 3.69
N GLU A 195 -31.77 10.53 4.79
CA GLU A 195 -32.98 10.96 5.51
C GLU A 195 -33.65 12.20 4.87
N GLU A 196 -32.86 13.11 4.28
CA GLU A 196 -33.42 14.30 3.58
C GLU A 196 -34.14 13.95 2.25
N GLY A 197 -33.83 12.79 1.65
CA GLY A 197 -34.50 12.30 0.43
C GLY A 197 -35.86 11.62 0.67
N GLY A 198 -36.22 11.33 1.93
CA GLY A 198 -37.36 10.47 2.28
C GLY A 198 -38.72 11.17 2.48
N ASN A 199 -38.80 12.50 2.38
CA ASN A 199 -40.03 13.23 2.76
C ASN A 199 -40.58 14.16 1.66
N LYS A 200 -40.90 13.61 0.49
CA LYS A 200 -41.88 14.24 -0.43
C LYS A 200 -42.92 13.21 -0.86
N GLY A 201 -43.99 13.10 -0.06
CA GLY A 201 -45.17 12.33 -0.47
C GLY A 201 -46.17 11.92 0.62
N LYS A 202 -46.40 12.72 1.67
CA LYS A 202 -47.60 12.54 2.51
C LYS A 202 -48.84 13.04 1.75
N GLY A 203 -49.81 12.14 1.58
CA GLY A 203 -51.03 12.39 0.82
C GLY A 203 -52.16 13.12 1.56
N LYS A 204 -53.34 12.93 0.94
CA LYS A 204 -54.74 13.17 1.38
C LYS A 204 -55.43 14.48 1.01
N GLY A 205 -56.59 14.30 0.36
CA GLY A 205 -57.74 15.21 0.27
C GLY A 205 -58.20 15.40 -1.17
N LYS A 206 -59.45 15.16 -1.58
CA LYS A 206 -60.73 15.01 -0.87
C LYS A 206 -61.71 14.21 -1.73
N ALA A 207 -62.62 13.54 -1.04
CA ALA A 207 -63.90 13.08 -1.57
C ALA A 207 -64.77 14.27 -2.04
N LYS A 208 -65.42 14.10 -3.19
CA LYS A 208 -66.85 14.33 -3.39
C LYS A 208 -67.30 13.63 -4.67
#